data_AF-A0A1U9NJZ2-F1
#
_entry.id   AF-A0A1U9NJZ2-F1
#
_cell.length_a   1.000
_cell.length_b   1.000
_cell.length_c   1.000
_cell.angle_alpha   90.00
_cell.angle_beta   90.00
_cell.angle_gamma   90.00
#
_symmetry.space_group_name_H-M   'P 1'
#
loop_
_entity.id
_entity.type
_entity.pdbx_description
1 polymer ?
#
loop_
_entity_poly.entity_id
_entity_poly.type
_entity_poly.pdbx_seq_one_letter_code
_entity_poly.pdbx_strand_id
1 'polypeptide(L)'
;MKKKFICEECGGSQIGYQEYVSSVSPVDYVGQEVYYGEPQIDESDSVCADFGFLCLDCGHRLFHAGQRIETEQDLQYYLNADRQVLAQENGAYVNHLEEHIEMLEKCRKNEK
;
A
#
# COMPACT_ATOMS: atom_id res chain seq x y z
N MET A 1 25.12 -0.04 -11.71
CA MET A 1 24.18 -0.30 -12.82
C MET A 1 22.83 0.27 -12.39
N LYS A 2 22.21 1.20 -13.15
CA LYS A 2 20.90 1.76 -12.75
C LYS A 2 19.83 0.69 -12.92
N LYS A 3 19.22 0.22 -11.83
CA LYS A 3 18.07 -0.69 -11.90
C LYS A 3 16.87 0.08 -12.47
N LYS A 4 16.15 -0.53 -13.41
CA LYS A 4 14.91 0.02 -13.94
C LYS A 4 13.78 -0.31 -12.98
N PHE A 5 12.90 0.65 -12.74
CA PHE A 5 11.64 0.41 -12.05
C PHE A 5 10.80 -0.61 -12.83
N ILE A 6 10.20 -1.55 -12.12
CA ILE A 6 9.19 -2.49 -12.63
C ILE A 6 8.10 -2.59 -11.56
N CYS A 7 6.85 -2.32 -11.93
CA CYS A 7 5.71 -2.43 -11.05
C CYS A 7 5.41 -3.91 -10.74
N GLU A 8 5.24 -4.25 -9.46
CA GLU A 8 4.93 -5.62 -9.03
C GLU A 8 3.48 -6.03 -9.36
N GLU A 9 2.58 -5.05 -9.50
CA GLU A 9 1.16 -5.29 -9.81
C GLU A 9 0.90 -5.55 -11.31
N CYS A 10 1.50 -4.74 -12.19
CA CYS A 10 1.19 -4.76 -13.63
C CYS A 10 2.39 -5.04 -14.55
N GLY A 11 3.62 -5.10 -14.01
CA GLY A 11 4.85 -5.21 -14.79
C GLY A 11 5.25 -3.95 -15.57
N GLY A 12 4.50 -2.86 -15.39
CA GLY A 12 4.77 -1.55 -15.97
C GLY A 12 6.14 -1.00 -15.58
N SER A 13 6.65 -0.05 -16.36
CA SER A 13 8.00 0.48 -16.17
C SER A 13 8.03 2.00 -15.98
N GLN A 14 6.86 2.63 -16.00
CA GLN A 14 6.72 4.05 -15.77
C GLN A 14 6.38 4.34 -14.31
N ILE A 15 7.13 5.26 -13.73
CA ILE A 15 6.94 5.75 -12.36
C ILE A 15 6.60 7.24 -12.40
N GLY A 16 5.66 7.64 -11.54
CA GLY A 16 5.25 9.03 -11.36
C GLY A 16 5.22 9.38 -9.89
N TYR A 17 5.35 10.67 -9.60
CA TYR A 17 5.09 11.24 -8.29
C TYR A 17 3.89 12.18 -8.44
N GLN A 18 2.80 11.91 -7.72
CA GLN A 18 1.56 12.66 -7.93
C GLN A 18 0.86 12.92 -6.59
N GLU A 19 0.21 14.07 -6.54
CA GLU A 19 -0.83 14.38 -5.57
C GLU A 19 -2.06 13.50 -5.84
N TYR A 20 -2.44 12.70 -4.85
CA TYR A 20 -3.62 11.85 -4.92
C TYR A 20 -4.58 12.23 -3.80
N VAL A 21 -5.83 12.46 -4.17
CA VAL A 21 -6.93 12.43 -3.21
C VAL A 21 -7.15 10.95 -2.88
N SER A 22 -6.85 10.58 -1.64
CA SER A 22 -7.25 9.28 -1.10
C SER A 22 -8.77 9.21 -1.20
N SER A 23 -9.32 8.60 -2.25
CA SER A 23 -10.74 8.26 -2.25
C SER A 23 -10.94 7.26 -1.12
N VAL A 24 -11.43 7.74 0.01
CA VAL A 24 -11.84 6.89 1.13
C VAL A 24 -13.16 6.28 0.71
N SER A 25 -13.17 5.39 -0.28
CA SER A 25 -14.36 4.58 -0.53
C SER A 25 -14.64 3.84 0.78
N PRO A 26 -15.83 3.98 1.38
CA PRO A 26 -16.18 3.22 2.56
C PRO A 26 -16.11 1.74 2.18
N VAL A 27 -15.16 1.05 2.78
CA VAL A 27 -15.08 -0.39 2.66
C VAL A 27 -16.14 -0.94 3.60
N ASP A 28 -17.24 -1.41 3.02
CA ASP A 28 -18.29 -2.07 3.81
C ASP A 28 -17.88 -3.51 4.08
N TYR A 29 -17.84 -3.86 5.37
CA TYR A 29 -17.58 -5.22 5.83
C TYR A 29 -18.90 -5.88 6.19
N VAL A 30 -19.36 -6.81 5.35
CA VAL A 30 -20.53 -7.65 5.63
C VAL A 30 -20.05 -9.08 5.88
N GLY A 31 -19.82 -9.41 7.14
CA GLY A 31 -19.28 -10.72 7.54
C GLY A 31 -17.79 -10.85 7.24
N GLN A 32 -17.41 -11.70 6.27
CA GLN A 32 -16.02 -11.89 5.79
C GLN A 32 -15.78 -11.27 4.41
N GLU A 33 -16.80 -10.70 3.80
CA GLU A 33 -16.71 -10.14 2.45
C GLU A 33 -16.46 -8.64 2.49
N VAL A 34 -15.59 -8.20 1.58
CA VAL A 34 -15.16 -6.81 1.40
C VAL A 34 -15.91 -6.23 0.20
N TYR A 35 -16.71 -5.20 0.43
CA TYR A 35 -17.44 -4.48 -0.62
C TYR A 35 -16.79 -3.12 -0.86
N TYR A 36 -16.33 -2.89 -2.09
CA TYR A 36 -15.80 -1.60 -2.52
C TYR A 36 -16.96 -0.75 -3.03
N GLY A 37 -17.29 0.33 -2.32
CA GLY A 37 -18.28 1.31 -2.77
C GLY A 37 -17.84 2.09 -4.02
N GLU A 38 -18.79 2.74 -4.69
CA GLU A 38 -18.54 3.62 -5.82
C GLU A 38 -17.52 4.72 -5.44
N PRO A 39 -16.53 5.03 -6.31
CA PRO A 39 -15.58 6.11 -6.05
C PRO A 39 -16.31 7.44 -5.82
N GLN A 40 -16.06 8.09 -4.69
CA GLN A 40 -16.60 9.42 -4.41
C GLN A 40 -15.55 10.49 -4.62
N ILE A 41 -15.98 11.60 -5.22
CA ILE A 41 -15.20 12.84 -5.33
C ILE A 41 -15.48 13.66 -4.07
N ASP A 42 -14.43 14.05 -3.36
CA ASP A 42 -14.57 14.95 -2.21
C ASP A 42 -14.79 16.38 -2.70
N GLU A 43 -16.06 16.79 -2.82
CA GLU A 43 -16.42 18.16 -3.22
C GLU A 43 -16.08 19.24 -2.18
N SER A 44 -15.66 18.83 -0.98
CA SER A 44 -15.40 19.74 0.13
C SER A 44 -13.92 20.04 0.38
N ASP A 45 -13.00 19.41 -0.38
CA ASP A 45 -11.55 19.43 -0.11
C ASP A 45 -11.22 19.13 1.37
N SER A 46 -12.08 18.34 2.03
CA SER A 46 -11.93 17.96 3.44
C SER A 46 -10.92 16.83 3.63
N VAL A 47 -10.68 16.05 2.58
CA VAL A 47 -9.68 15.00 2.51
C VAL A 47 -8.36 15.63 2.12
N CYS A 48 -7.39 15.59 3.04
CA CYS A 48 -6.04 16.03 2.75
C CYS A 48 -5.49 15.27 1.53
N ALA A 49 -5.04 16.04 0.55
CA ALA A 49 -4.25 15.50 -0.54
C ALA A 49 -3.00 14.81 0.02
N ASP A 50 -2.70 13.65 -0.52
CA ASP A 50 -1.59 12.81 -0.09
C ASP A 50 -0.62 12.60 -1.26
N PHE A 51 0.67 12.57 -0.99
CA PHE A 51 1.70 12.52 -2.02
C PHE A 51 2.43 11.18 -1.98
N GLY A 52 2.79 10.65 -3.15
CA GLY A 52 3.58 9.44 -3.19
C GLY A 52 3.94 9.01 -4.60
N PHE A 53 4.85 8.03 -4.67
CA PHE A 53 5.20 7.40 -5.93
C PHE A 53 4.14 6.37 -6.34
N LEU A 54 3.88 6.29 -7.64
CA LEU A 54 2.93 5.34 -8.23
C LEU A 54 3.41 4.84 -9.59
N CYS A 55 2.87 3.71 -10.02
CA CYS A 55 3.04 3.24 -11.39
C CYS A 55 2.11 4.00 -12.34
N LEU A 56 2.67 4.71 -13.32
CA LEU A 56 1.87 5.48 -14.29
C LEU A 56 1.06 4.58 -15.25
N ASP A 57 1.42 3.29 -15.35
CA ASP A 57 0.74 2.35 -16.23
C ASP A 57 -0.56 1.80 -15.61
N CYS A 58 -0.60 1.56 -14.28
CA CYS A 58 -1.78 1.00 -13.59
C CYS A 58 -2.35 1.88 -12.46
N GLY A 59 -1.77 3.04 -12.21
CA GLY A 59 -2.20 3.97 -11.15
C GLY A 59 -1.95 3.48 -9.72
N HIS A 60 -1.39 2.29 -9.52
CA HIS A 60 -1.17 1.76 -8.18
C HIS A 60 -0.04 2.52 -7.49
N ARG A 61 -0.35 2.99 -6.27
CA ARG A 61 0.64 3.59 -5.39
C ARG A 61 1.65 2.53 -4.95
N LEU A 62 2.89 2.97 -4.79
CA LEU A 62 3.98 2.09 -4.42
C LEU A 62 4.03 1.89 -2.90
N PHE A 63 4.09 0.62 -2.51
CA PHE A 63 4.23 0.18 -1.14
C PHE A 63 5.37 -0.84 -1.05
N HIS A 64 6.07 -0.85 0.08
CA HIS A 64 7.05 -1.86 0.42
C HIS A 64 6.96 -2.18 1.91
N ALA A 65 6.85 -3.47 2.27
CA ALA A 65 6.71 -3.93 3.65
C ALA A 65 5.65 -3.15 4.46
N GLY A 66 4.50 -2.86 3.83
CA GLY A 66 3.40 -2.11 4.44
C GLY A 66 3.60 -0.60 4.55
N GLN A 67 4.77 -0.10 4.13
CA GLN A 67 5.10 1.32 4.15
C GLN A 67 4.91 1.93 2.76
N ARG A 68 4.48 3.19 2.73
CA ARG A 68 4.35 3.96 1.50
C ARG A 68 5.73 4.45 1.06
N ILE A 69 5.96 4.41 -0.25
CA ILE A 69 7.15 5.02 -0.84
C ILE A 69 6.80 6.47 -1.20
N GLU A 70 7.13 7.40 -0.29
CA GLU A 70 6.72 8.81 -0.37
C GLU A 70 7.89 9.73 -0.73
N THR A 71 9.10 9.44 -0.25
CA THR A 71 10.26 10.29 -0.50
C THR A 71 11.17 9.73 -1.58
N GLU A 72 11.97 10.60 -2.22
CA GLU A 72 12.98 10.13 -3.17
C GLU A 72 13.98 9.17 -2.50
N GLN A 73 14.25 9.35 -1.20
CA GLN A 73 15.11 8.45 -0.45
C GLN A 73 14.50 7.06 -0.30
N ASP A 74 13.19 6.95 -0.04
CA ASP A 74 12.48 5.67 0.01
C ASP A 74 12.52 4.97 -1.35
N LEU A 75 12.32 5.74 -2.43
CA LEU A 75 12.37 5.20 -3.79
C LEU A 75 13.79 4.73 -4.13
N GLN A 76 14.81 5.50 -3.78
CA GLN A 76 16.20 5.11 -3.99
C GLN A 76 16.55 3.87 -3.18
N TYR A 77 16.09 3.75 -1.94
CA TYR A 77 16.25 2.56 -1.13
C TYR A 77 15.62 1.34 -1.83
N TYR A 78 14.33 1.43 -2.15
CA TYR A 78 13.58 0.36 -2.81
C TYR A 78 14.24 -0.10 -4.12
N LEU A 79 14.64 0.85 -4.98
CA LEU A 79 15.26 0.51 -6.26
C LEU A 79 16.66 -0.09 -6.12
N ASN A 80 17.43 0.29 -5.08
CA ASN A 80 18.82 -0.13 -4.96
C ASN A 80 19.03 -1.33 -4.02
N ALA A 81 18.11 -1.59 -3.09
CA ALA A 81 18.18 -2.69 -2.15
C ALA A 81 18.36 -4.04 -2.84
N ASP A 82 19.02 -4.98 -2.14
CA ASP A 82 19.13 -6.35 -2.60
C ASP A 82 17.74 -7.01 -2.57
N ARG A 83 17.44 -7.83 -3.58
CA ARG A 83 16.17 -8.58 -3.63
C ARG A 83 16.00 -9.48 -2.41
N GLN A 84 17.08 -10.04 -1.88
CA GLN A 84 17.00 -10.84 -0.65
C GLN A 84 16.61 -10.00 0.56
N VAL A 85 17.09 -8.76 0.65
CA VAL A 85 16.74 -7.83 1.73
C VAL A 85 15.27 -7.43 1.61
N LEU A 86 14.82 -7.03 0.42
CA LEU A 86 13.42 -6.66 0.18
C LEU A 86 12.47 -7.84 0.49
N ALA A 87 12.84 -9.06 0.11
CA ALA A 87 12.05 -10.25 0.42
C ALA A 87 11.99 -10.54 1.93
N GLN A 88 13.09 -10.33 2.65
CA GLN A 88 13.14 -10.50 4.10
C GLN A 88 12.27 -9.47 4.82
N GLU A 89 12.31 -8.21 4.40
CA GLU A 89 11.47 -7.13 4.95
C GLU A 89 9.98 -7.39 4.72
N ASN A 90 9.60 -7.79 3.50
CA ASN A 90 8.23 -8.18 3.20
C ASN A 90 7.78 -9.40 4.02
N GLY A 91 8.63 -10.41 4.17
CA GLY A 91 8.33 -11.57 5.01
C GLY A 91 8.14 -11.20 6.48
N ALA A 92 8.99 -10.33 7.03
CA ALA A 92 8.86 -9.85 8.40
C ALA A 92 7.55 -9.07 8.62
N TYR A 93 7.16 -8.24 7.65
CA TYR A 93 5.89 -7.51 7.70
C TYR A 93 4.68 -8.46 7.65
N VAL A 94 4.67 -9.45 6.76
CA VAL A 94 3.59 -10.44 6.68
C VAL A 94 3.44 -11.21 7.99
N ASN A 95 4.55 -11.68 8.58
CA ASN A 95 4.51 -12.37 9.87
C ASN A 95 3.92 -11.48 10.97
N HIS A 96 4.31 -10.20 11.03
CA HIS A 96 3.72 -9.25 11.98
C HIS A 96 2.20 -9.11 11.76
N LEU A 97 1.74 -9.03 10.51
CA LEU A 97 0.30 -8.94 10.22
C LEU A 97 -0.44 -10.18 10.72
N GLU A 98 0.08 -11.38 10.46
CA GLU A 98 -0.51 -12.64 10.92
C GLU A 98 -0.61 -12.69 12.46
N GLU A 99 0.46 -12.35 13.17
CA GLU A 99 0.47 -12.30 14.64
C GLU A 99 -0.57 -11.29 15.18
N HIS A 100 -0.69 -10.14 14.53
CA HIS A 100 -1.64 -9.11 14.92
C HIS A 100 -3.09 -9.54 14.66
N ILE A 101 -3.37 -10.19 13.53
CA ILE A 101 -4.68 -10.75 13.21
C ILE A 101 -5.07 -11.81 14.25
N GLU A 102 -4.16 -12.74 14.57
CA GLU A 102 -4.42 -13.76 15.59
C GLU A 102 -4.74 -13.15 16.97
N MET A 103 -4.04 -12.07 17.34
CA MET A 103 -4.29 -11.36 18.59
C MET A 103 -5.70 -10.75 18.59
N LEU A 104 -6.09 -10.07 17.51
CA LEU A 104 -7.43 -9.46 17.38
C LEU A 104 -8.53 -10.52 17.44
N GLU A 105 -8.33 -11.69 16.83
CA GLU A 105 -9.28 -12.79 16.90
C GLU A 105 -9.44 -13.37 18.31
N LYS A 106 -8.33 -13.48 19.06
CA LYS A 106 -8.34 -13.94 20.46
C LYS A 106 -9.08 -12.94 21.36
N CYS A 107 -8.83 -11.64 21.20
CA CYS A 107 -9.55 -10.59 21.94
C CYS A 107 -11.06 -10.65 21.66
N ARG A 108 -11.46 -10.75 20.39
CA ARG A 108 -12.89 -10.83 20.01
C ARG A 108 -13.61 -12.06 20.57
N LYS A 109 -12.91 -13.17 20.79
CA LYS A 109 -13.47 -14.39 21.39
C LYS A 109 -13.65 -14.28 22.90
N ASN A 110 -12.88 -13.43 23.58
CA ASN A 110 -12.97 -13.21 25.04
C ASN A 110 -14.00 -12.15 25.44
N GLU A 111 -14.58 -11.43 24.48
CA GLU A 111 -15.65 -10.44 24.67
C GLU A 111 -17.07 -11.00 24.47
N LYS A 112 -17.20 -12.31 24.17
CA LYS A 112 -18.47 -13.04 24.08
C LYS A 112 -18.64 -14.00 25.26
#